data_AF-A0A665XA63-F1
#
_entry.id   AF-A0A665XA63-F1
#
_cell.length_a   1.000
_cell.length_b   1.000
_cell.length_c   1.000
_cell.angle_alpha   90.00
_cell.angle_beta   90.00
_cell.angle_gamma   90.00
#
_symmetry.space_group_name_H-M   'P 1'
#
loop_
_entity.id
_entity.type
_entity.pdbx_description
1 polymer ?
#
loop_
_entity_poly.entity_id
_entity_poly.type
_entity_poly.pdbx_seq_one_letter_code
_entity_poly.pdbx_strand_id
1 'polypeptide(L)'
;KEDRRQTPKPSEVIQTFGVEAPCKTVEDLTSGVVMAQALQKIDVVYFNDTWISRIKPEVGDNWRLKVSNLKKILKGILDYNQEVLGQHINDFTLPDVNLIGEHSDAAELGRMLQLLLGCAVNCEQKQEYIQTIMMMEESVQHVVMTAIQELMSKETPVTGGNDSYVDLDRQLKKTVEELNDALATKEEIAQRCRELDMQVAALQEEKSSLLAENQVLMERLNQSDSIEDINSPAGRRHLQLQTQLEQLQEETFRLEAAKDDYRIRCEELEKELLDVKSQNEELVSLADEAQSLKDEMDVLRHSSDKVSKLEGTVEHYKKKLEDMGLLRRQNKLMEEKNTVLMQTNVSLEEDLRKANAAKSQLESYKRQVVELQNRLSEESKKADKMEFEYKRVKEKVDSLQKEKDVFLNAILHKLTLWCVFHREHLIRLQHENKMLKLAQEGSDNEKIALLQSLLEDANRRKNELETENRSGRSVEQSQVEELQKSLQEQGSKADDVSKDMFLLYCSCFVTLIPAKNNHQTTLEELEEALKKKDEDMKQMEERYKKYLEKAKSVIRTLDPKQNQGSGPEVQALKNQLQEKERMLHSLEMDKTKSQRDYEEKLIVSAWYNMVRQYTPVLWHQF
;
A
#
# COMPACT_ATOMS: atom_id res chain seq x y z
N LYS A 1 -42.48 48.34 -36.40
CA LYS A 1 -42.93 47.16 -37.19
C LYS A 1 -41.70 46.51 -37.86
N GLU A 2 -40.62 46.30 -37.11
CA GLU A 2 -39.24 46.25 -37.66
C GLU A 2 -38.53 44.90 -37.51
N ASP A 3 -38.84 44.07 -36.50
CA ASP A 3 -38.01 42.92 -36.09
C ASP A 3 -37.83 41.80 -37.13
N ARG A 4 -38.69 41.72 -38.16
CA ARG A 4 -38.65 40.68 -39.20
C ARG A 4 -37.47 40.80 -40.19
N ARG A 5 -36.35 41.42 -39.79
CA ARG A 5 -35.17 41.64 -40.64
C ARG A 5 -33.88 41.00 -40.11
N GLN A 6 -33.89 40.41 -38.91
CA GLN A 6 -32.67 39.84 -38.30
C GLN A 6 -32.73 38.32 -38.06
N THR A 7 -33.90 37.69 -38.06
CA THR A 7 -34.02 36.23 -38.06
C THR A 7 -33.62 35.65 -39.42
N PRO A 8 -32.62 34.75 -39.51
CA PRO A 8 -32.24 34.14 -40.78
C PRO A 8 -33.38 33.24 -41.28
N LYS A 9 -33.88 33.46 -42.50
CA LYS A 9 -35.08 32.80 -43.07
C LYS A 9 -35.21 31.28 -42.82
N PRO A 10 -34.14 30.45 -42.81
CA PRO A 10 -34.23 29.04 -42.39
C PRO A 10 -34.87 28.80 -41.00
N SER A 11 -34.88 29.78 -40.09
CA SER A 11 -35.60 29.68 -38.81
C SER A 11 -37.11 29.56 -38.97
N GLU A 12 -37.69 30.14 -40.03
CA GLU A 12 -39.12 30.05 -40.31
C GLU A 12 -39.53 28.62 -40.68
N VAL A 13 -38.63 27.85 -41.33
CA VAL A 13 -38.86 26.41 -41.57
C VAL A 13 -38.87 25.65 -40.25
N ILE A 14 -37.93 25.94 -39.36
CA ILE A 14 -37.80 25.24 -38.07
C ILE A 14 -38.97 25.55 -37.11
N GLN A 15 -39.62 26.71 -37.26
CA GLN A 15 -40.91 26.99 -36.60
C GLN A 15 -42.02 26.04 -37.07
N THR A 16 -42.02 25.58 -38.33
CA THR A 16 -43.03 24.62 -38.83
C THR A 16 -42.87 23.20 -38.27
N PHE A 17 -41.67 22.84 -37.78
CA PHE A 17 -41.42 21.53 -37.16
C PHE A 17 -42.11 21.36 -35.79
N GLY A 18 -42.85 22.38 -35.30
CA GLY A 18 -43.71 22.28 -34.12
C GLY A 18 -42.93 22.01 -32.82
N VAL A 19 -41.78 22.66 -32.67
CA VAL A 19 -40.86 22.52 -31.54
C VAL A 19 -41.46 23.14 -30.27
N GLU A 20 -41.23 22.54 -29.10
CA GLU A 20 -41.80 23.01 -27.83
C GLU A 20 -41.13 24.29 -27.30
N ALA A 21 -39.82 24.41 -27.51
CA ALA A 21 -39.07 25.61 -27.14
C ALA A 21 -39.45 26.82 -28.03
N PRO A 22 -39.48 28.05 -27.46
CA PRO A 22 -39.65 29.27 -28.26
C PRO A 22 -38.55 29.38 -29.31
N CYS A 23 -38.91 29.93 -30.47
CA CYS A 23 -38.06 29.95 -31.68
C CYS A 23 -38.36 31.18 -32.56
N LYS A 24 -38.72 32.30 -31.94
CA LYS A 24 -39.19 33.54 -32.61
C LYS A 24 -38.07 34.55 -32.85
N THR A 25 -36.99 34.46 -32.11
CA THR A 25 -35.82 35.36 -32.19
C THR A 25 -34.55 34.59 -32.54
N VAL A 26 -33.51 35.33 -32.93
CA VAL A 26 -32.14 34.78 -33.07
C VAL A 26 -31.66 34.22 -31.72
N GLU A 27 -31.91 34.95 -30.63
CA GLU A 27 -31.47 34.61 -29.27
C GLU A 27 -32.04 33.27 -28.78
N ASP A 28 -33.32 32.99 -29.02
CA ASP A 28 -33.98 31.71 -28.72
C ASP A 28 -33.17 30.52 -29.28
N LEU A 29 -32.73 30.64 -30.54
CA LEU A 29 -32.04 29.60 -31.29
C LEU A 29 -30.58 29.41 -30.84
N THR A 30 -29.92 30.46 -30.32
CA THR A 30 -28.54 30.36 -29.79
C THR A 30 -28.41 29.40 -28.60
N SER A 31 -29.52 29.03 -27.94
CA SER A 31 -29.54 28.02 -26.88
C SER A 31 -29.16 26.60 -27.36
N GLY A 32 -29.33 26.33 -28.66
CA GLY A 32 -29.26 25.01 -29.28
C GLY A 32 -30.44 24.08 -28.95
N VAL A 33 -31.30 24.41 -27.99
CA VAL A 33 -32.38 23.53 -27.52
C VAL A 33 -33.41 23.27 -28.64
N VAL A 34 -33.78 24.34 -29.36
CA VAL A 34 -34.69 24.25 -30.52
C VAL A 34 -34.13 23.32 -31.61
N MET A 35 -32.83 23.44 -31.92
CA MET A 35 -32.17 22.60 -32.93
C MET A 35 -32.15 21.12 -32.50
N ALA A 36 -31.87 20.85 -31.22
CA ALA A 36 -31.84 19.49 -30.70
C ALA A 36 -33.23 18.83 -30.72
N GLN A 37 -34.28 19.57 -30.37
CA GLN A 37 -35.66 19.10 -30.49
C GLN A 37 -36.11 18.91 -31.96
N ALA A 38 -35.64 19.76 -32.88
CA ALA A 38 -35.89 19.59 -34.31
C ALA A 38 -35.19 18.33 -34.87
N LEU A 39 -33.93 18.06 -34.50
CA LEU A 39 -33.21 16.84 -34.89
C LEU A 39 -33.89 15.57 -34.35
N GLN A 40 -34.38 15.58 -33.11
CA GLN A 40 -35.17 14.48 -32.54
C GLN A 40 -36.45 14.19 -33.34
N LYS A 41 -37.01 15.16 -34.06
CA LYS A 41 -38.15 14.95 -34.97
C LYS A 41 -37.74 14.52 -36.38
N ILE A 42 -36.58 14.97 -36.87
CA ILE A 42 -36.04 14.57 -38.17
C ILE A 42 -35.68 13.07 -38.16
N ASP A 43 -35.08 12.59 -37.06
CA ASP A 43 -34.79 11.18 -36.86
C ASP A 43 -34.78 10.82 -35.36
N VAL A 44 -35.90 10.30 -34.87
CA VAL A 44 -36.07 9.89 -33.46
C VAL A 44 -35.26 8.64 -33.09
N VAL A 45 -34.81 7.86 -34.08
CA VAL A 45 -34.03 6.62 -33.86
C VAL A 45 -32.58 6.99 -33.54
N TYR A 46 -31.98 7.86 -34.36
CA TYR A 46 -30.63 8.37 -34.15
C TYR A 46 -30.58 9.42 -33.02
N PHE A 47 -31.41 10.46 -33.09
CA PHE A 47 -31.46 11.56 -32.11
C PHE A 47 -32.41 11.26 -30.92
N ASN A 48 -32.33 10.04 -30.40
CA ASN A 48 -33.17 9.53 -29.30
C ASN A 48 -32.92 10.25 -27.95
N ASP A 49 -33.73 9.91 -26.93
CA ASP A 49 -33.70 10.56 -25.61
C ASP A 49 -32.34 10.51 -24.91
N THR A 50 -31.50 9.50 -25.18
CA THR A 50 -30.14 9.39 -24.61
C THR A 50 -29.13 10.33 -25.28
N TRP A 51 -29.48 10.90 -26.44
CA TRP A 51 -28.75 11.97 -27.11
C TRP A 51 -29.27 13.34 -26.64
N ILE A 52 -30.58 13.58 -26.67
CA ILE A 52 -31.13 14.91 -26.34
C ILE A 52 -30.89 15.29 -24.87
N SER A 53 -30.90 14.33 -23.94
CA SER A 53 -30.54 14.53 -22.53
C SER A 53 -29.09 15.00 -22.28
N ARG A 54 -28.23 14.98 -23.30
CA ARG A 54 -26.87 15.58 -23.27
C ARG A 54 -26.88 17.08 -23.52
N ILE A 55 -27.97 17.62 -24.06
CA ILE A 55 -28.22 19.05 -24.29
C ILE A 55 -28.88 19.63 -23.03
N LYS A 56 -28.36 20.74 -22.50
CA LYS A 56 -28.96 21.37 -21.31
C LYS A 56 -30.07 22.33 -21.74
N PRO A 57 -31.30 22.23 -21.19
CA PRO A 57 -32.38 23.17 -21.50
C PRO A 57 -32.21 24.51 -20.78
N GLU A 58 -31.77 24.50 -19.51
CA GLU A 58 -31.51 25.70 -18.71
C GLU A 58 -30.14 26.31 -19.07
N VAL A 59 -30.11 27.08 -20.18
CA VAL A 59 -28.88 27.72 -20.69
C VAL A 59 -28.78 29.19 -20.23
N GLY A 60 -29.87 29.95 -20.35
CA GLY A 60 -29.89 31.40 -20.14
C GLY A 60 -28.80 32.13 -20.94
N ASP A 61 -28.26 33.21 -20.36
CA ASP A 61 -27.20 34.03 -20.97
C ASP A 61 -25.80 33.42 -20.84
N ASN A 62 -25.69 32.17 -20.36
CA ASN A 62 -24.40 31.51 -20.20
C ASN A 62 -23.88 31.02 -21.57
N TRP A 63 -23.21 31.91 -22.29
CA TRP A 63 -22.66 31.64 -23.62
C TRP A 63 -21.78 30.38 -23.66
N ARG A 64 -21.04 30.06 -22.60
CA ARG A 64 -20.23 28.83 -22.55
C ARG A 64 -21.09 27.56 -22.58
N LEU A 65 -22.31 27.61 -22.01
CA LEU A 65 -23.28 26.53 -22.13
C LEU A 65 -23.97 26.53 -23.51
N LYS A 66 -24.27 27.71 -24.10
CA LYS A 66 -24.72 27.82 -25.51
C LYS A 66 -23.74 27.12 -26.45
N VAL A 67 -22.46 27.52 -26.42
CA VAL A 67 -21.37 26.90 -27.19
C VAL A 67 -21.23 25.39 -26.90
N SER A 68 -21.40 24.96 -25.65
CA SER A 68 -21.33 23.53 -25.27
C SER A 68 -22.48 22.69 -25.82
N ASN A 69 -23.69 23.25 -25.92
CA ASN A 69 -24.82 22.62 -26.60
C ASN A 69 -24.58 22.60 -28.12
N LEU A 70 -24.29 23.74 -28.72
CA LEU A 70 -24.07 23.90 -30.16
C LEU A 70 -22.96 22.96 -30.69
N LYS A 71 -21.86 22.77 -29.95
CA LYS A 71 -20.80 21.81 -30.31
C LYS A 71 -21.27 20.35 -30.36
N LYS A 72 -22.22 19.94 -29.49
CA LYS A 72 -22.80 18.59 -29.52
C LYS A 72 -23.78 18.42 -30.68
N ILE A 73 -24.54 19.48 -30.97
CA ILE A 73 -25.52 19.50 -32.06
C ILE A 73 -24.80 19.46 -33.41
N LEU A 74 -23.78 20.31 -33.62
CA LEU A 74 -22.97 20.31 -34.84
C LEU A 74 -22.27 18.97 -35.03
N LYS A 75 -21.68 18.40 -33.97
CA LYS A 75 -21.11 17.05 -34.05
C LYS A 75 -22.18 16.01 -34.43
N GLY A 76 -23.33 15.98 -33.75
CA GLY A 76 -24.39 15.01 -34.06
C GLY A 76 -24.96 15.14 -35.48
N ILE A 77 -25.00 16.36 -36.03
CA ILE A 77 -25.33 16.61 -37.44
C ILE A 77 -24.28 16.02 -38.38
N LEU A 78 -22.99 16.27 -38.12
CA LEU A 78 -21.90 15.76 -38.97
C LEU A 78 -21.78 14.24 -38.90
N ASP A 79 -21.86 13.67 -37.69
CA ASP A 79 -21.90 12.22 -37.46
C ASP A 79 -23.08 11.61 -38.24
N TYR A 80 -24.29 12.18 -38.16
CA TYR A 80 -25.48 11.69 -38.90
C TYR A 80 -25.33 11.76 -40.43
N ASN A 81 -24.78 12.86 -40.96
CA ASN A 81 -24.56 13.00 -42.40
C ASN A 81 -23.56 11.96 -42.93
N GLN A 82 -22.53 11.64 -42.16
CA GLN A 82 -21.53 10.65 -42.52
C GLN A 82 -21.99 9.20 -42.29
N GLU A 83 -22.58 8.89 -41.13
CA GLU A 83 -22.93 7.53 -40.70
C GLU A 83 -24.26 7.02 -41.29
N VAL A 84 -25.27 7.90 -41.45
CA VAL A 84 -26.63 7.50 -41.85
C VAL A 84 -26.95 7.95 -43.28
N LEU A 85 -26.63 9.19 -43.64
CA LEU A 85 -26.94 9.71 -44.98
C LEU A 85 -25.87 9.37 -46.04
N GLY A 86 -24.67 8.97 -45.62
CA GLY A 86 -23.53 8.68 -46.50
C GLY A 86 -23.03 9.88 -47.30
N GLN A 87 -23.39 11.11 -46.88
CA GLN A 87 -23.05 12.35 -47.59
C GLN A 87 -21.87 13.05 -46.92
N HIS A 88 -20.72 13.00 -47.61
CA HIS A 88 -19.54 13.76 -47.23
C HIS A 88 -19.70 15.24 -47.61
N ILE A 89 -19.95 16.07 -46.59
CA ILE A 89 -20.01 17.54 -46.68
C ILE A 89 -18.58 18.08 -46.80
N ASN A 90 -17.99 17.99 -47.99
CA ASN A 90 -16.56 18.28 -48.21
C ASN A 90 -16.26 19.76 -48.53
N ASP A 91 -17.20 20.51 -49.10
CA ASP A 91 -16.98 21.88 -49.60
C ASP A 91 -17.74 22.97 -48.82
N PHE A 92 -18.56 22.60 -47.82
CA PHE A 92 -19.36 23.56 -47.05
C PHE A 92 -18.55 24.22 -45.93
N THR A 93 -18.79 25.51 -45.68
CA THR A 93 -18.15 26.23 -44.56
C THR A 93 -18.85 25.89 -43.23
N LEU A 94 -18.17 25.10 -42.39
CA LEU A 94 -18.70 24.71 -41.08
C LEU A 94 -18.96 25.93 -40.17
N PRO A 95 -20.12 26.01 -39.48
CA PRO A 95 -20.48 27.18 -38.69
C PRO A 95 -19.62 27.35 -37.44
N ASP A 96 -19.15 28.57 -37.17
CA ASP A 96 -18.47 28.88 -35.91
C ASP A 96 -19.46 29.05 -34.76
N VAL A 97 -19.76 27.93 -34.12
CA VAL A 97 -20.52 27.78 -32.88
C VAL A 97 -20.04 28.66 -31.72
N ASN A 98 -18.80 29.17 -31.72
CA ASN A 98 -18.34 30.15 -30.73
C ASN A 98 -18.93 31.54 -31.01
N LEU A 99 -18.94 31.99 -32.27
CA LEU A 99 -19.58 33.26 -32.69
C LEU A 99 -21.09 33.23 -32.46
N ILE A 100 -21.76 32.12 -32.76
CA ILE A 100 -23.20 31.93 -32.43
C ILE A 100 -23.44 32.07 -30.92
N GLY A 101 -22.60 31.44 -30.10
CA GLY A 101 -22.80 31.40 -28.66
C GLY A 101 -22.46 32.71 -27.93
N GLU A 102 -21.39 33.39 -28.33
CA GLU A 102 -20.84 34.59 -27.67
C GLU A 102 -21.37 35.91 -28.27
N HIS A 103 -21.57 35.97 -29.59
CA HIS A 103 -21.97 37.18 -30.32
C HIS A 103 -23.40 37.11 -30.91
N SER A 104 -24.07 35.96 -30.81
CA SER A 104 -25.38 35.69 -31.43
C SER A 104 -25.40 35.94 -32.94
N ASP A 105 -24.30 35.61 -33.63
CA ASP A 105 -24.14 35.86 -35.06
C ASP A 105 -25.20 35.15 -35.91
N ALA A 106 -25.98 35.94 -36.66
CA ALA A 106 -27.11 35.46 -37.46
C ALA A 106 -26.70 34.74 -38.76
N ALA A 107 -25.49 34.97 -39.27
CA ALA A 107 -24.97 34.30 -40.47
C ALA A 107 -24.38 32.93 -40.12
N GLU A 108 -23.62 32.83 -39.02
CA GLU A 108 -23.19 31.53 -38.47
C GLU A 108 -24.39 30.70 -38.00
N LEU A 109 -25.39 31.35 -37.37
CA LEU A 109 -26.66 30.70 -37.08
C LEU A 109 -27.34 30.22 -38.36
N GLY A 110 -27.36 31.03 -39.43
CA GLY A 110 -27.86 30.65 -40.75
C GLY A 110 -27.24 29.34 -41.27
N ARG A 111 -25.89 29.25 -41.28
CA ARG A 111 -25.15 28.03 -41.63
C ARG A 111 -25.54 26.83 -40.76
N MET A 112 -25.70 27.04 -39.46
CA MET A 112 -26.09 25.99 -38.51
C MET A 112 -27.52 25.45 -38.78
N LEU A 113 -28.46 26.34 -39.12
CA LEU A 113 -29.83 25.95 -39.49
C LEU A 113 -29.89 25.31 -40.90
N GLN A 114 -29.01 25.72 -41.82
CA GLN A 114 -28.86 25.15 -43.17
C GLN A 114 -28.38 23.69 -43.13
N LEU A 115 -27.42 23.36 -42.26
CA LEU A 115 -27.01 21.96 -42.05
C LEU A 115 -28.17 21.10 -41.49
N LEU A 116 -28.96 21.63 -40.56
CA LEU A 116 -30.13 20.95 -39.99
C LEU A 116 -31.23 20.73 -41.04
N LEU A 117 -31.48 21.74 -41.89
CA LEU A 117 -32.35 21.64 -43.07
C LEU A 117 -31.83 20.57 -44.04
N GLY A 118 -30.52 20.48 -44.26
CA GLY A 118 -29.86 19.42 -45.02
C GLY A 118 -30.19 18.01 -44.52
N CYS A 119 -30.20 17.80 -43.20
CA CYS A 119 -30.69 16.55 -42.61
C CYS A 119 -32.18 16.32 -42.90
N ALA A 120 -33.03 17.34 -42.70
CA ALA A 120 -34.48 17.23 -42.87
C ALA A 120 -34.91 16.84 -44.30
N VAL A 121 -34.18 17.30 -45.33
CA VAL A 121 -34.48 16.96 -46.73
C VAL A 121 -33.82 15.68 -47.24
N ASN A 122 -32.91 15.07 -46.47
CA ASN A 122 -32.22 13.83 -46.84
C ASN A 122 -32.68 12.59 -46.05
N CYS A 123 -33.19 12.75 -44.82
CA CYS A 123 -33.71 11.69 -43.95
C CYS A 123 -34.83 10.84 -44.59
N GLU A 124 -35.20 9.71 -43.96
CA GLU A 124 -36.24 8.80 -44.47
C GLU A 124 -37.59 9.53 -44.67
N GLN A 125 -37.97 10.41 -43.74
CA GLN A 125 -39.25 11.14 -43.75
C GLN A 125 -39.24 12.43 -44.60
N LYS A 126 -38.20 12.66 -45.42
CA LYS A 126 -38.01 13.90 -46.20
C LYS A 126 -39.20 14.38 -47.03
N GLN A 127 -40.10 13.48 -47.44
CA GLN A 127 -41.31 13.85 -48.17
C GLN A 127 -42.22 14.78 -47.37
N GLU A 128 -42.37 14.57 -46.06
CA GLU A 128 -43.20 15.43 -45.20
C GLU A 128 -42.56 16.81 -45.01
N TYR A 129 -41.24 16.85 -44.83
CA TYR A 129 -40.49 18.10 -44.71
C TYR A 129 -40.45 18.90 -46.02
N ILE A 130 -40.29 18.26 -47.16
CA ILE A 130 -40.35 18.89 -48.49
C ILE A 130 -41.77 19.42 -48.78
N GLN A 131 -42.82 18.66 -48.48
CA GLN A 131 -44.20 19.14 -48.61
C GLN A 131 -44.47 20.34 -47.69
N THR A 132 -43.93 20.33 -46.47
CA THR A 132 -44.04 21.46 -45.53
C THR A 132 -43.37 22.72 -46.09
N ILE A 133 -42.17 22.60 -46.68
CA ILE A 133 -41.48 23.69 -47.38
C ILE A 133 -42.32 24.22 -48.55
N MET A 134 -42.89 23.34 -49.38
CA MET A 134 -43.75 23.73 -50.52
C MET A 134 -45.05 24.46 -50.14
N MET A 135 -45.45 24.41 -48.86
CA MET A 135 -46.61 25.13 -48.33
C MET A 135 -46.24 26.48 -47.67
N MET A 136 -44.96 26.87 -47.64
CA MET A 136 -44.50 28.17 -47.12
C MET A 136 -44.63 29.29 -48.16
N GLU A 137 -44.38 30.55 -47.75
CA GLU A 137 -44.32 31.69 -48.67
C GLU A 137 -43.21 31.51 -49.72
N GLU A 138 -43.47 31.83 -50.99
CA GLU A 138 -42.53 31.74 -52.11
C GLU A 138 -41.17 32.41 -51.82
N SER A 139 -41.17 33.55 -51.13
CA SER A 139 -39.94 34.26 -50.74
C SER A 139 -39.09 33.51 -49.70
N VAL A 140 -39.67 32.51 -49.02
CA VAL A 140 -38.97 31.58 -48.13
C VAL A 140 -38.56 30.34 -48.91
N GLN A 141 -39.46 29.78 -49.73
CA GLN A 141 -39.17 28.60 -50.57
C GLN A 141 -37.91 28.76 -51.40
N HIS A 142 -37.74 29.91 -52.07
CA HIS A 142 -36.54 30.17 -52.89
C HIS A 142 -35.26 30.19 -52.05
N VAL A 143 -35.27 30.80 -50.86
CA VAL A 143 -34.08 30.87 -49.98
C VAL A 143 -33.74 29.49 -49.41
N VAL A 144 -34.75 28.70 -49.05
CA VAL A 144 -34.61 27.31 -48.61
C VAL A 144 -34.06 26.44 -49.74
N MET A 145 -34.55 26.61 -50.97
CA MET A 145 -34.07 25.88 -52.15
C MET A 145 -32.61 26.20 -52.48
N THR A 146 -32.23 27.48 -52.46
CA THR A 146 -30.82 27.90 -52.65
C THR A 146 -29.92 27.33 -51.55
N ALA A 147 -30.36 27.34 -50.29
CA ALA A 147 -29.59 26.79 -49.17
C ALA A 147 -29.41 25.27 -49.26
N ILE A 148 -30.38 24.54 -49.82
CA ILE A 148 -30.27 23.09 -50.12
C ILE A 148 -29.35 22.84 -51.32
N GLN A 149 -29.43 23.67 -52.36
CA GLN A 149 -28.56 23.57 -53.54
C GLN A 149 -27.09 23.77 -53.18
N GLU A 150 -26.77 24.83 -52.41
CA GLU A 150 -25.42 25.13 -51.90
C GLU A 150 -24.84 23.99 -51.04
N LEU A 151 -25.69 23.23 -50.33
CA LEU A 151 -25.27 22.09 -49.51
C LEU A 151 -25.05 20.81 -50.33
N MET A 152 -25.55 20.73 -51.58
CA MET A 152 -25.40 19.56 -52.46
C MET A 152 -24.56 19.82 -53.73
N SER A 153 -24.15 21.06 -54.01
CA SER A 153 -23.36 21.41 -55.19
C SER A 153 -21.87 21.09 -55.00
N LYS A 154 -21.40 20.00 -55.62
CA LYS A 154 -19.97 19.70 -55.78
C LYS A 154 -19.38 20.52 -56.94
N GLU A 155 -18.98 21.76 -56.69
CA GLU A 155 -17.96 22.49 -57.48
C GLU A 155 -17.56 23.82 -56.81
N THR A 156 -16.36 24.32 -57.12
CA THR A 156 -15.72 25.50 -56.49
C THR A 156 -15.02 26.36 -57.56
N PRO A 157 -14.41 27.52 -57.24
CA PRO A 157 -14.89 28.64 -56.41
C PRO A 157 -14.72 30.02 -57.11
N VAL A 158 -15.48 31.06 -56.73
CA VAL A 158 -15.10 32.47 -57.04
C VAL A 158 -15.28 33.44 -55.86
N THR A 159 -14.12 33.92 -55.42
CA THR A 159 -13.75 35.13 -54.68
C THR A 159 -14.80 36.24 -54.46
N GLY A 160 -14.94 36.64 -53.19
CA GLY A 160 -15.82 37.71 -52.67
C GLY A 160 -15.47 39.16 -53.02
N GLY A 161 -16.23 40.09 -52.40
CA GLY A 161 -15.94 41.54 -52.38
C GLY A 161 -17.17 42.42 -52.55
N ASN A 162 -17.38 43.39 -51.65
CA ASN A 162 -18.38 44.45 -51.81
C ASN A 162 -18.02 45.39 -52.96
N ASP A 163 -19.01 45.86 -53.74
CA ASP A 163 -19.38 47.30 -53.76
C ASP A 163 -20.64 47.57 -54.59
N SER A 164 -21.73 47.95 -53.92
CA SER A 164 -23.10 48.04 -54.46
C SER A 164 -23.39 49.28 -55.34
N TYR A 165 -22.36 49.88 -55.94
CA TYR A 165 -22.49 51.05 -56.81
C TYR A 165 -21.93 50.84 -58.24
N VAL A 166 -21.08 49.82 -58.44
CA VAL A 166 -20.51 49.50 -59.76
C VAL A 166 -21.49 48.70 -60.65
N ASP A 167 -22.40 47.95 -60.02
CA ASP A 167 -23.20 46.95 -60.73
C ASP A 167 -24.26 47.53 -61.68
N LEU A 168 -24.72 48.77 -61.42
CA LEU A 168 -25.71 49.44 -62.26
C LEU A 168 -25.12 49.91 -63.60
N ASP A 169 -23.88 50.41 -63.59
CA ASP A 169 -23.14 50.78 -64.81
C ASP A 169 -22.76 49.52 -65.61
N ARG A 170 -22.37 48.45 -64.89
CA ARG A 170 -22.13 47.12 -65.48
C ARG A 170 -23.38 46.53 -66.15
N GLN A 171 -24.57 46.66 -65.53
CA GLN A 171 -25.83 46.26 -66.13
C GLN A 171 -26.14 47.06 -67.40
N LEU A 172 -26.03 48.40 -67.36
CA LEU A 172 -26.28 49.24 -68.52
C LEU A 172 -25.36 48.85 -69.69
N LYS A 173 -24.05 48.71 -69.43
CA LYS A 173 -23.07 48.29 -70.44
C LYS A 173 -23.40 46.92 -71.04
N LYS A 174 -23.76 45.93 -70.19
CA LYS A 174 -24.15 44.59 -70.63
C LYS A 174 -25.36 44.61 -71.58
N THR A 175 -26.40 45.42 -71.29
CA THR A 175 -27.56 45.55 -72.19
C THR A 175 -27.23 46.22 -73.54
N VAL A 176 -26.21 47.08 -73.59
CA VAL A 176 -25.72 47.67 -74.84
C VAL A 176 -24.88 46.66 -75.63
N GLU A 177 -24.08 45.83 -74.96
CA GLU A 177 -23.32 44.74 -75.58
C GLU A 177 -24.29 43.69 -76.18
N GLU A 178 -25.28 43.22 -75.41
CA GLU A 178 -26.35 42.31 -75.86
C GLU A 178 -27.15 42.84 -77.07
N LEU A 179 -27.41 44.16 -77.12
CA LEU A 179 -28.10 44.79 -78.25
C LEU A 179 -27.23 44.84 -79.52
N ASN A 180 -25.91 45.02 -79.38
CA ASN A 180 -25.00 44.99 -80.52
C ASN A 180 -24.85 43.57 -81.08
N ASP A 181 -24.77 42.55 -80.22
CA ASP A 181 -24.73 41.14 -80.65
C ASP A 181 -26.03 40.74 -81.40
N ALA A 182 -27.18 41.23 -80.94
CA ALA A 182 -28.47 41.05 -81.62
C ALA A 182 -28.55 41.77 -82.99
N LEU A 183 -27.80 42.85 -83.19
CA LEU A 183 -27.69 43.53 -84.48
C LEU A 183 -26.67 42.85 -85.41
N ALA A 184 -25.55 42.35 -84.88
CA ALA A 184 -24.54 41.61 -85.63
C ALA A 184 -25.11 40.30 -86.19
N THR A 185 -25.76 39.49 -85.35
CA THR A 185 -26.43 38.24 -85.76
C THR A 185 -27.55 38.48 -86.78
N LYS A 186 -28.27 39.60 -86.70
CA LYS A 186 -29.27 39.99 -87.71
C LYS A 186 -28.63 40.28 -89.08
N GLU A 187 -27.52 41.01 -89.12
CA GLU A 187 -26.83 41.30 -90.39
C GLU A 187 -26.16 40.05 -90.97
N GLU A 188 -25.62 39.17 -90.12
CA GLU A 188 -25.10 37.85 -90.51
C GLU A 188 -26.18 36.97 -91.15
N ILE A 189 -27.38 36.90 -90.55
CA ILE A 189 -28.53 36.20 -91.15
C ILE A 189 -28.92 36.84 -92.49
N ALA A 190 -28.97 38.18 -92.58
CA ALA A 190 -29.29 38.89 -93.81
C ALA A 190 -28.21 38.70 -94.89
N GLN A 191 -26.94 38.55 -94.53
CA GLN A 191 -25.85 38.18 -95.44
C GLN A 191 -26.03 36.73 -95.92
N ARG A 192 -26.29 35.79 -95.01
CA ARG A 192 -26.51 34.38 -95.35
C ARG A 192 -27.72 34.15 -96.27
N CYS A 193 -28.78 34.96 -96.15
CA CYS A 193 -29.88 34.98 -97.12
C CYS A 193 -29.40 35.40 -98.53
N ARG A 194 -28.64 36.51 -98.63
CA ARG A 194 -28.07 36.99 -99.90
C ARG A 194 -27.13 35.95 -100.55
N GLU A 195 -26.34 35.26 -99.74
CA GLU A 195 -25.45 34.17 -100.18
C GLU A 195 -26.23 32.95 -100.70
N LEU A 196 -27.34 32.58 -100.04
CA LEU A 196 -28.22 31.51 -100.50
C LEU A 196 -28.95 31.87 -101.81
N ASP A 197 -29.45 33.11 -101.94
CA ASP A 197 -30.06 33.58 -103.19
C ASP A 197 -29.06 33.55 -104.36
N MET A 198 -27.80 33.93 -104.11
CA MET A 198 -26.72 33.81 -105.10
C MET A 198 -26.38 32.36 -105.45
N GLN A 199 -26.36 31.44 -104.47
CA GLN A 199 -26.16 30.01 -104.74
C GLN A 199 -27.31 29.42 -105.58
N VAL A 200 -28.56 29.77 -105.29
CA VAL A 200 -29.72 29.30 -106.08
C VAL A 200 -29.63 29.81 -107.52
N ALA A 201 -29.25 31.08 -107.74
CA ALA A 201 -29.03 31.62 -109.08
C ALA A 201 -27.90 30.89 -109.83
N ALA A 202 -26.75 30.67 -109.18
CA ALA A 202 -25.63 29.95 -109.76
C ALA A 202 -25.99 28.49 -110.12
N LEU A 203 -26.70 27.78 -109.25
CA LEU A 203 -27.18 26.41 -109.51
C LEU A 203 -28.22 26.35 -110.63
N GLN A 204 -29.00 27.41 -110.85
CA GLN A 204 -29.91 27.49 -112.01
C GLN A 204 -29.15 27.73 -113.32
N GLU A 205 -28.11 28.57 -113.31
CA GLU A 205 -27.22 28.78 -114.47
C GLU A 205 -26.43 27.51 -114.80
N GLU A 206 -25.80 26.88 -113.80
CA GLU A 206 -25.08 25.60 -113.94
C GLU A 206 -26.00 24.50 -114.48
N LYS A 207 -27.21 24.34 -113.93
CA LYS A 207 -28.21 23.40 -114.44
C LYS A 207 -28.56 23.66 -115.91
N SER A 208 -28.63 24.92 -116.35
CA SER A 208 -28.89 25.26 -117.75
C SER A 208 -27.70 24.93 -118.66
N SER A 209 -26.48 25.14 -118.16
CA SER A 209 -25.22 24.78 -118.85
C SER A 209 -25.09 23.26 -119.01
N LEU A 210 -25.28 22.49 -117.93
CA LEU A 210 -25.23 21.03 -117.95
C LEU A 210 -26.30 20.40 -118.84
N LEU A 211 -27.47 21.03 -118.99
CA LEU A 211 -28.50 20.60 -119.95
C LEU A 211 -28.08 20.83 -121.40
N ALA A 212 -27.43 21.96 -121.71
CA ALA A 212 -26.87 22.23 -123.04
C ALA A 212 -25.68 21.30 -123.35
N GLU A 213 -24.80 21.05 -122.37
CA GLU A 213 -23.68 20.12 -122.53
C GLU A 213 -24.16 18.68 -122.75
N ASN A 214 -25.21 18.23 -122.05
CA ASN A 214 -25.82 16.91 -122.30
C ASN A 214 -26.35 16.76 -123.73
N GLN A 215 -26.89 17.82 -124.35
CA GLN A 215 -27.31 17.79 -125.75
C GLN A 215 -26.10 17.60 -126.68
N VAL A 216 -25.03 18.37 -126.48
CA VAL A 216 -23.79 18.26 -127.26
C VAL A 216 -23.09 16.90 -127.05
N LEU A 217 -23.15 16.34 -125.84
CA LEU A 217 -22.60 15.02 -125.53
C LEU A 217 -23.40 13.90 -126.21
N MET A 218 -24.73 13.98 -126.28
CA MET A 218 -25.53 13.04 -127.08
C MET A 218 -25.24 13.15 -128.58
N GLU A 219 -25.07 14.36 -129.11
CA GLU A 219 -24.66 14.56 -130.51
C GLU A 219 -23.25 14.02 -130.81
N ARG A 220 -22.33 14.07 -129.84
CA ARG A 220 -20.99 13.45 -129.95
C ARG A 220 -21.02 11.93 -129.80
N LEU A 221 -21.87 11.39 -128.92
CA LEU A 221 -21.99 9.94 -128.73
C LEU A 221 -22.44 9.25 -130.04
N ASN A 222 -23.42 9.86 -130.73
CA ASN A 222 -23.86 9.46 -132.07
C ASN A 222 -22.78 9.57 -133.17
N GLN A 223 -21.60 10.14 -132.87
CA GLN A 223 -20.45 10.20 -133.80
C GLN A 223 -19.32 9.23 -133.39
N SER A 224 -19.25 8.80 -132.12
CA SER A 224 -18.19 7.93 -131.61
C SER A 224 -18.33 6.44 -131.95
N ASP A 225 -19.52 5.98 -132.38
CA ASP A 225 -19.80 4.59 -132.79
C ASP A 225 -19.06 4.15 -134.09
N SER A 226 -18.04 4.88 -134.52
CA SER A 226 -17.24 4.63 -135.73
C SER A 226 -15.83 4.08 -135.46
N ILE A 227 -15.51 3.70 -134.21
CA ILE A 227 -14.16 3.35 -133.75
C ILE A 227 -14.05 1.86 -133.35
N GLU A 228 -14.05 0.96 -134.34
CA GLU A 228 -13.74 -0.48 -134.14
C GLU A 228 -12.41 -0.93 -134.80
N ASP A 229 -11.76 -0.13 -135.65
CA ASP A 229 -10.51 -0.54 -136.33
C ASP A 229 -9.25 -0.34 -135.47
N ILE A 230 -8.79 -1.46 -134.89
CA ILE A 230 -7.57 -1.60 -134.08
C ILE A 230 -6.31 -1.13 -134.81
N ASN A 231 -6.22 -1.20 -136.15
CA ASN A 231 -5.01 -0.83 -136.88
C ASN A 231 -4.82 0.69 -137.07
N SER A 232 -5.88 1.47 -136.83
CA SER A 232 -5.86 2.93 -136.92
C SER A 232 -4.82 3.58 -135.97
N PRO A 233 -4.25 4.75 -136.32
CA PRO A 233 -3.51 5.60 -135.38
C PRO A 233 -4.32 6.07 -134.15
N ALA A 234 -5.64 5.85 -134.13
CA ALA A 234 -6.47 5.92 -132.93
C ALA A 234 -6.42 4.61 -132.14
N GLY A 235 -6.69 3.46 -132.77
CA GLY A 235 -6.68 2.13 -132.14
C GLY A 235 -5.35 1.79 -131.45
N ARG A 236 -4.20 2.10 -132.06
CA ARG A 236 -2.88 1.90 -131.42
C ARG A 236 -2.68 2.78 -130.18
N ARG A 237 -3.21 4.01 -130.17
CA ARG A 237 -3.17 4.89 -128.99
C ARG A 237 -4.14 4.42 -127.91
N HIS A 238 -5.30 3.91 -128.29
CA HIS A 238 -6.24 3.28 -127.37
C HIS A 238 -5.60 2.07 -126.67
N LEU A 239 -4.97 1.16 -127.41
CA LEU A 239 -4.25 0.02 -126.85
C LEU A 239 -3.07 0.45 -125.93
N GLN A 240 -2.30 1.47 -126.32
CA GLN A 240 -1.21 1.97 -125.47
C GLN A 240 -1.74 2.60 -124.17
N LEU A 241 -2.84 3.36 -124.22
CA LEU A 241 -3.52 3.90 -123.05
C LEU A 241 -4.16 2.80 -122.20
N GLN A 242 -4.65 1.72 -122.81
CA GLN A 242 -5.18 0.55 -122.11
C GLN A 242 -4.07 -0.16 -121.31
N THR A 243 -2.91 -0.45 -121.90
CA THR A 243 -1.79 -1.04 -121.16
C THR A 243 -1.26 -0.11 -120.06
N GLN A 244 -1.32 1.21 -120.26
CA GLN A 244 -1.01 2.17 -119.18
C GLN A 244 -2.06 2.16 -118.07
N LEU A 245 -3.35 2.01 -118.39
CA LEU A 245 -4.42 1.82 -117.39
C LEU A 245 -4.23 0.52 -116.62
N GLU A 246 -3.91 -0.58 -117.29
CA GLU A 246 -3.65 -1.89 -116.67
C GLU A 246 -2.43 -1.81 -115.72
N GLN A 247 -1.35 -1.15 -116.13
CA GLN A 247 -0.18 -0.91 -115.27
C GLN A 247 -0.48 -0.02 -114.07
N LEU A 248 -1.22 1.08 -114.27
CA LEU A 248 -1.64 1.97 -113.18
C LEU A 248 -2.63 1.28 -112.22
N GLN A 249 -3.46 0.36 -112.71
CA GLN A 249 -4.33 -0.47 -111.86
C GLN A 249 -3.51 -1.47 -111.03
N GLU A 250 -2.53 -2.17 -111.63
CA GLU A 250 -1.64 -3.07 -110.90
C GLU A 250 -0.81 -2.32 -109.83
N GLU A 251 -0.29 -1.14 -110.16
CA GLU A 251 0.40 -0.28 -109.19
C GLU A 251 -0.55 0.26 -108.10
N THR A 252 -1.81 0.59 -108.44
CA THR A 252 -2.83 0.99 -107.46
C THR A 252 -3.13 -0.16 -106.49
N PHE A 253 -3.43 -1.36 -106.98
CA PHE A 253 -3.68 -2.52 -106.11
C PHE A 253 -2.47 -2.85 -105.22
N ARG A 254 -1.24 -2.69 -105.73
CA ARG A 254 -0.02 -2.89 -104.95
C ARG A 254 0.16 -1.82 -103.86
N LEU A 255 -0.18 -0.56 -104.14
CA LEU A 255 -0.16 0.52 -103.17
C LEU A 255 -1.27 0.40 -102.13
N GLU A 256 -2.45 -0.12 -102.50
CA GLU A 256 -3.53 -0.42 -101.57
C GLU A 256 -3.18 -1.57 -100.63
N ALA A 257 -2.60 -2.66 -101.14
CA ALA A 257 -2.09 -3.75 -100.30
C ALA A 257 -1.02 -3.25 -99.30
N ALA A 258 -0.03 -2.49 -99.76
CA ALA A 258 0.99 -1.93 -98.87
C ALA A 258 0.41 -0.93 -97.85
N LYS A 259 -0.61 -0.15 -98.23
CA LYS A 259 -1.35 0.75 -97.33
C LYS A 259 -2.09 -0.03 -96.24
N ASP A 260 -2.71 -1.17 -96.55
CA ASP A 260 -3.35 -2.02 -95.55
C ASP A 260 -2.33 -2.73 -94.65
N ASP A 261 -1.19 -3.19 -95.18
CA ASP A 261 -0.07 -3.70 -94.35
C ASP A 261 0.42 -2.63 -93.36
N TYR A 262 0.62 -1.38 -93.82
CA TYR A 262 0.99 -0.26 -92.94
C TYR A 262 -0.10 0.09 -91.94
N ARG A 263 -1.38 0.03 -92.32
CA ARG A 263 -2.51 0.26 -91.41
C ARG A 263 -2.54 -0.79 -90.30
N ILE A 264 -2.40 -2.07 -90.64
CA ILE A 264 -2.31 -3.16 -89.64
C ILE A 264 -1.10 -2.92 -88.72
N ARG A 265 0.07 -2.54 -89.24
CA ARG A 265 1.23 -2.27 -88.37
C ARG A 265 1.05 -1.03 -87.48
N CYS A 266 0.28 -0.04 -87.90
CA CYS A 266 -0.13 1.06 -87.02
C CYS A 266 -1.09 0.58 -85.92
N GLU A 267 -2.12 -0.21 -86.25
CA GLU A 267 -3.04 -0.81 -85.28
C GLU A 267 -2.31 -1.69 -84.25
N GLU A 268 -1.28 -2.46 -84.68
CA GLU A 268 -0.38 -3.21 -83.78
C GLU A 268 0.44 -2.29 -82.86
N LEU A 269 1.08 -1.25 -83.40
CA LEU A 269 1.91 -0.32 -82.62
C LEU A 269 1.10 0.53 -81.64
N GLU A 270 -0.13 0.93 -81.99
CA GLU A 270 -1.06 1.60 -81.08
C GLU A 270 -1.46 0.69 -79.92
N LYS A 271 -1.64 -0.62 -80.18
CA LYS A 271 -1.88 -1.61 -79.13
C LYS A 271 -0.64 -1.84 -78.26
N GLU A 272 0.54 -2.06 -78.85
CA GLU A 272 1.80 -2.17 -78.10
C GLU A 272 2.00 -0.94 -77.16
N LEU A 273 1.66 0.25 -77.64
CA LEU A 273 1.73 1.51 -76.89
C LEU A 273 0.67 1.64 -75.79
N LEU A 274 -0.52 1.05 -75.95
CA LEU A 274 -1.55 0.95 -74.90
C LEU A 274 -1.15 -0.08 -73.82
N ASP A 275 -0.68 -1.25 -74.22
CA ASP A 275 -0.24 -2.31 -73.29
C ASP A 275 0.93 -1.81 -72.42
N VAL A 276 1.89 -1.06 -72.99
CA VAL A 276 2.99 -0.43 -72.26
C VAL A 276 2.52 0.71 -71.34
N LYS A 277 1.48 1.48 -71.72
CA LYS A 277 0.89 2.49 -70.82
C LYS A 277 0.24 1.86 -69.61
N SER A 278 -0.57 0.81 -69.78
CA SER A 278 -1.18 0.06 -68.67
C SER A 278 -0.13 -0.45 -67.69
N GLN A 279 0.95 -1.07 -68.21
CA GLN A 279 2.06 -1.53 -67.38
C GLN A 279 2.76 -0.39 -66.63
N ASN A 280 2.90 0.79 -67.25
CA ASN A 280 3.48 1.96 -66.59
C ASN A 280 2.56 2.55 -65.51
N GLU A 281 1.24 2.54 -65.71
CA GLU A 281 0.24 2.96 -64.72
C GLU A 281 0.20 1.98 -63.52
N GLU A 282 0.25 0.67 -63.78
CA GLU A 282 0.40 -0.38 -62.75
C GLU A 282 1.70 -0.20 -61.94
N LEU A 283 2.84 0.08 -62.61
CA LEU A 283 4.12 0.32 -61.95
C LEU A 283 4.14 1.61 -61.12
N VAL A 284 3.40 2.65 -61.51
CA VAL A 284 3.20 3.86 -60.70
C VAL A 284 2.35 3.55 -59.46
N SER A 285 1.23 2.85 -59.61
CA SER A 285 0.39 2.44 -58.46
C SER A 285 1.18 1.62 -57.44
N LEU A 286 2.00 0.67 -57.90
CA LEU A 286 2.87 -0.13 -57.04
C LEU A 286 4.00 0.69 -56.37
N ALA A 287 4.47 1.77 -57.01
CA ALA A 287 5.45 2.68 -56.42
C ALA A 287 4.82 3.56 -55.32
N ASP A 288 3.60 4.05 -55.53
CA ASP A 288 2.84 4.82 -54.54
C ASP A 288 2.43 3.95 -53.34
N GLU A 289 1.99 2.70 -53.56
CA GLU A 289 1.77 1.71 -52.49
C GLU A 289 3.05 1.43 -51.69
N ALA A 290 4.19 1.22 -52.37
CA ALA A 290 5.46 0.96 -51.71
C ALA A 290 5.97 2.17 -50.89
N GLN A 291 5.67 3.40 -51.33
CA GLN A 291 5.98 4.62 -50.58
C GLN A 291 5.03 4.79 -49.39
N SER A 292 3.73 4.51 -49.53
CA SER A 292 2.77 4.52 -48.42
C SER A 292 3.15 3.51 -47.31
N LEU A 293 3.45 2.25 -47.69
CA LEU A 293 3.90 1.21 -46.75
C LEU A 293 5.21 1.57 -46.03
N LYS A 294 6.10 2.32 -46.69
CA LYS A 294 7.34 2.82 -46.10
C LYS A 294 7.07 3.92 -45.08
N ASP A 295 6.15 4.84 -45.36
CA ASP A 295 5.76 5.90 -44.43
C ASP A 295 5.02 5.32 -43.21
N GLU A 296 4.16 4.30 -43.39
CA GLU A 296 3.60 3.50 -42.30
C GLU A 296 4.69 2.83 -41.45
N MET A 297 5.70 2.21 -42.09
CA MET A 297 6.82 1.59 -41.38
C MET A 297 7.63 2.61 -40.57
N ASP A 298 7.84 3.83 -41.06
CA ASP A 298 8.55 4.88 -40.33
C ASP A 298 7.70 5.47 -39.17
N VAL A 299 6.37 5.55 -39.31
CA VAL A 299 5.45 5.80 -38.18
C VAL A 299 5.53 4.68 -37.14
N LEU A 300 5.54 3.41 -37.57
CA LEU A 300 5.70 2.26 -36.67
C LEU A 300 7.06 2.27 -35.97
N ARG A 301 8.15 2.60 -36.66
CA ARG A 301 9.48 2.81 -36.03
C ARG A 301 9.42 3.88 -34.96
N HIS A 302 8.82 5.05 -35.23
CA HIS A 302 8.65 6.10 -34.21
C HIS A 302 7.80 5.65 -33.01
N SER A 303 6.79 4.80 -33.23
CA SER A 303 6.02 4.19 -32.13
C SER A 303 6.87 3.20 -31.31
N SER A 304 7.69 2.38 -31.94
CA SER A 304 8.61 1.44 -31.28
C SER A 304 9.65 2.17 -30.42
N ASP A 305 10.26 3.22 -30.98
CA ASP A 305 11.16 4.15 -30.28
C ASP A 305 10.53 4.77 -29.02
N LYS A 306 9.23 5.08 -29.09
CA LYS A 306 8.44 5.61 -27.97
C LYS A 306 8.14 4.53 -26.93
N VAL A 307 7.85 3.30 -27.35
CA VAL A 307 7.69 2.13 -26.47
C VAL A 307 9.00 1.85 -25.73
N SER A 308 10.13 1.73 -26.41
CA SER A 308 11.43 1.45 -25.77
C SER A 308 11.83 2.55 -24.76
N LYS A 309 11.50 3.82 -25.04
CA LYS A 309 11.69 4.92 -24.06
C LYS A 309 10.79 4.76 -22.84
N LEU A 310 9.53 4.36 -23.02
CA LEU A 310 8.60 4.07 -21.92
C LEU A 310 9.05 2.85 -21.10
N GLU A 311 9.47 1.76 -21.72
CA GLU A 311 10.03 0.58 -21.07
C GLU A 311 11.25 0.94 -20.20
N GLY A 312 12.16 1.77 -20.72
CA GLY A 312 13.29 2.30 -19.94
C GLY A 312 12.85 3.11 -18.70
N THR A 313 11.77 3.90 -18.80
CA THR A 313 11.21 4.59 -17.61
C THR A 313 10.55 3.62 -16.63
N VAL A 314 9.85 2.59 -17.11
CA VAL A 314 9.23 1.56 -16.28
C VAL A 314 10.30 0.77 -15.51
N GLU A 315 11.41 0.40 -16.16
CA GLU A 315 12.52 -0.30 -15.50
C GLU A 315 13.21 0.57 -14.43
N HIS A 316 13.39 1.86 -14.70
CA HIS A 316 13.87 2.83 -13.70
C HIS A 316 12.92 2.95 -12.49
N TYR A 317 11.59 2.89 -12.73
CA TYR A 317 10.61 2.88 -11.63
C TYR A 317 10.57 1.55 -10.87
N LYS A 318 10.73 0.39 -11.54
CA LYS A 318 10.89 -0.91 -10.86
C LYS A 318 12.08 -0.87 -9.90
N LYS A 319 13.25 -0.44 -10.37
CA LYS A 319 14.47 -0.36 -9.55
C LYS A 319 14.29 0.55 -8.33
N LYS A 320 13.68 1.73 -8.50
CA LYS A 320 13.30 2.60 -7.37
C LYS A 320 12.35 1.93 -6.37
N LEU A 321 11.45 1.07 -6.83
CA LEU A 321 10.51 0.34 -6.00
C LEU A 321 11.21 -0.82 -5.24
N GLU A 322 12.20 -1.47 -5.85
CA GLU A 322 13.10 -2.42 -5.20
C GLU A 322 13.98 -1.75 -4.14
N ASP A 323 14.56 -0.59 -4.43
CA ASP A 323 15.34 0.23 -3.48
C ASP A 323 14.46 0.64 -2.27
N MET A 324 13.22 1.07 -2.52
CA MET A 324 12.24 1.34 -1.47
C MET A 324 11.85 0.08 -0.68
N GLY A 325 11.85 -1.09 -1.33
CA GLY A 325 11.69 -2.39 -0.69
C GLY A 325 12.86 -2.75 0.24
N LEU A 326 14.10 -2.46 -0.19
CA LEU A 326 15.31 -2.62 0.63
C LEU A 326 15.30 -1.67 1.84
N LEU A 327 14.97 -0.40 1.64
CA LEU A 327 14.84 0.59 2.72
C LEU A 327 13.76 0.20 3.74
N ARG A 328 12.62 -0.35 3.30
CA ARG A 328 11.58 -0.89 4.20
C ARG A 328 12.08 -2.07 5.04
N ARG A 329 12.87 -2.99 4.45
CA ARG A 329 13.50 -4.10 5.21
C ARG A 329 14.54 -3.57 6.20
N GLN A 330 15.32 -2.56 5.81
CA GLN A 330 16.31 -1.92 6.68
C GLN A 330 15.65 -1.22 7.88
N ASN A 331 14.58 -0.45 7.65
CA ASN A 331 13.81 0.17 8.73
C ASN A 331 13.24 -0.87 9.70
N LYS A 332 12.59 -1.94 9.20
CA LYS A 332 12.07 -3.02 10.05
C LYS A 332 13.17 -3.67 10.90
N LEU A 333 14.36 -3.90 10.33
CA LEU A 333 15.50 -4.46 11.05
C LEU A 333 16.11 -3.47 12.08
N MET A 334 15.98 -2.17 11.87
CA MET A 334 16.34 -1.15 12.85
C MET A 334 15.28 -1.00 13.96
N GLU A 335 13.99 -1.12 13.64
CA GLU A 335 12.88 -1.18 14.60
C GLU A 335 12.98 -2.43 15.50
N GLU A 336 13.29 -3.59 14.93
CA GLU A 336 13.57 -4.83 15.67
C GLU A 336 14.77 -4.68 16.61
N LYS A 337 15.88 -4.10 16.14
CA LYS A 337 17.03 -3.79 17.01
C LYS A 337 16.67 -2.81 18.13
N ASN A 338 15.86 -1.79 17.84
CA ASN A 338 15.47 -0.79 18.84
C ASN A 338 14.54 -1.39 19.92
N THR A 339 13.60 -2.26 19.53
CA THR A 339 12.74 -2.97 20.49
C THR A 339 13.54 -3.95 21.37
N VAL A 340 14.53 -4.67 20.82
CA VAL A 340 15.44 -5.53 21.60
C VAL A 340 16.33 -4.72 22.56
N LEU A 341 16.86 -3.56 22.13
CA LEU A 341 17.61 -2.65 23.00
C LEU A 341 16.72 -2.11 24.13
N MET A 342 15.48 -1.75 23.83
CA MET A 342 14.51 -1.25 24.82
C MET A 342 14.10 -2.33 25.84
N GLN A 343 13.88 -3.58 25.40
CA GLN A 343 13.68 -4.73 26.29
C GLN A 343 14.90 -4.99 27.19
N THR A 344 16.10 -4.91 26.61
CA THR A 344 17.35 -5.06 27.36
C THR A 344 17.48 -3.97 28.44
N ASN A 345 17.20 -2.71 28.09
CA ASN A 345 17.24 -1.60 29.04
C ASN A 345 16.23 -1.79 30.19
N VAL A 346 14.99 -2.23 29.91
CA VAL A 346 14.00 -2.54 30.95
C VAL A 346 14.49 -3.65 31.90
N SER A 347 15.09 -4.73 31.37
CA SER A 347 15.67 -5.78 32.24
C SER A 347 16.83 -5.26 33.12
N LEU A 348 17.67 -4.37 32.59
CA LEU A 348 18.74 -3.72 33.35
C LEU A 348 18.20 -2.76 34.41
N GLU A 349 17.11 -2.04 34.15
CA GLU A 349 16.43 -1.26 35.18
C GLU A 349 15.83 -2.14 36.28
N GLU A 350 15.23 -3.29 35.94
CA GLU A 350 14.72 -4.23 36.93
C GLU A 350 15.83 -4.81 37.81
N ASP A 351 16.96 -5.22 37.22
CA ASP A 351 18.10 -5.71 37.98
C ASP A 351 18.76 -4.59 38.81
N LEU A 352 18.75 -3.35 38.34
CA LEU A 352 19.14 -2.18 39.13
C LEU A 352 18.17 -1.89 40.27
N ARG A 353 16.85 -2.12 40.11
CA ARG A 353 15.87 -2.07 41.21
C ARG A 353 16.15 -3.17 42.25
N LYS A 354 16.39 -4.41 41.81
CA LYS A 354 16.76 -5.55 42.67
C LYS A 354 18.06 -5.27 43.45
N ALA A 355 19.09 -4.78 42.77
CA ALA A 355 20.37 -4.41 43.37
C ALA A 355 20.24 -3.28 44.41
N ASN A 356 19.41 -2.25 44.14
CA ASN A 356 19.14 -1.19 45.11
C ASN A 356 18.34 -1.68 46.33
N ALA A 357 17.40 -2.61 46.15
CA ALA A 357 16.70 -3.25 47.27
C ALA A 357 17.66 -4.07 48.14
N ALA A 358 18.52 -4.90 47.53
CA ALA A 358 19.57 -5.65 48.22
C ALA A 358 20.58 -4.74 48.93
N LYS A 359 20.95 -3.60 48.32
CA LYS A 359 21.79 -2.57 48.95
C LYS A 359 21.12 -1.93 50.17
N SER A 360 19.80 -1.70 50.12
CA SER A 360 19.02 -1.19 51.25
C SER A 360 18.98 -2.19 52.42
N GLN A 361 18.80 -3.48 52.12
CA GLN A 361 18.90 -4.57 53.10
C GLN A 361 20.32 -4.69 53.70
N LEU A 362 21.36 -4.61 52.87
CA LEU A 362 22.74 -4.61 53.36
C LEU A 362 23.01 -3.43 54.30
N GLU A 363 22.45 -2.25 54.03
CA GLU A 363 22.61 -1.08 54.87
C GLU A 363 21.81 -1.18 56.20
N SER A 364 20.65 -1.83 56.21
CA SER A 364 19.95 -2.13 57.47
C SER A 364 20.69 -3.20 58.29
N TYR A 365 21.25 -4.25 57.66
CA TYR A 365 22.11 -5.21 58.35
C TYR A 365 23.38 -4.57 58.93
N LYS A 366 24.04 -3.65 58.21
CA LYS A 366 25.17 -2.88 58.77
C LYS A 366 24.77 -2.10 60.03
N ARG A 367 23.60 -1.44 60.03
CA ARG A 367 23.09 -0.73 61.21
C ARG A 367 22.85 -1.67 62.38
N GLN A 368 22.26 -2.85 62.13
CA GLN A 368 22.09 -3.89 63.15
C GLN A 368 23.45 -4.38 63.70
N VAL A 369 24.45 -4.59 62.83
CA VAL A 369 25.80 -4.97 63.26
C VAL A 369 26.45 -3.89 64.14
N VAL A 370 26.34 -2.62 63.77
CA VAL A 370 26.84 -1.49 64.59
C VAL A 370 26.08 -1.39 65.92
N GLU A 371 24.76 -1.60 65.92
CA GLU A 371 23.98 -1.61 67.16
C GLU A 371 24.37 -2.77 68.08
N LEU A 372 24.56 -3.98 67.54
CA LEU A 372 25.03 -5.14 68.29
C LEU A 372 26.46 -4.97 68.79
N GLN A 373 27.35 -4.32 68.03
CA GLN A 373 28.69 -3.94 68.48
C GLN A 373 28.66 -2.91 69.62
N ASN A 374 27.77 -1.92 69.54
CA ASN A 374 27.57 -0.95 70.62
C ASN A 374 27.05 -1.63 71.89
N ARG A 375 26.00 -2.45 71.79
CA ARG A 375 25.45 -3.27 72.89
C ARG A 375 26.53 -4.19 73.50
N LEU A 376 27.32 -4.88 72.67
CA LEU A 376 28.44 -5.70 73.13
C LEU A 376 29.49 -4.86 73.88
N SER A 377 29.79 -3.65 73.41
CA SER A 377 30.70 -2.74 74.12
C SER A 377 30.12 -2.25 75.45
N GLU A 378 28.80 -2.12 75.57
CA GLU A 378 28.13 -1.74 76.81
C GLU A 378 28.10 -2.90 77.82
N GLU A 379 27.80 -4.12 77.36
CA GLU A 379 27.90 -5.32 78.22
C GLU A 379 29.34 -5.60 78.65
N SER A 380 30.34 -5.37 77.80
CA SER A 380 31.76 -5.40 78.20
C SER A 380 32.04 -4.37 79.30
N LYS A 381 31.66 -3.10 79.09
CA LYS A 381 31.83 -2.03 80.10
C LYS A 381 31.06 -2.29 81.39
N LYS A 382 29.98 -3.07 81.36
CA LYS A 382 29.27 -3.54 82.56
C LYS A 382 30.06 -4.67 83.23
N ALA A 383 30.54 -5.66 82.49
CA ALA A 383 31.39 -6.72 83.01
C ALA A 383 32.66 -6.16 83.67
N ASP A 384 33.36 -5.22 83.02
CA ASP A 384 34.55 -4.54 83.56
C ASP A 384 34.27 -3.85 84.91
N LYS A 385 33.10 -3.19 85.02
CA LYS A 385 32.64 -2.56 86.28
C LYS A 385 32.33 -3.60 87.36
N MET A 386 31.60 -4.66 87.01
CA MET A 386 31.27 -5.74 87.95
C MET A 386 32.54 -6.49 88.41
N GLU A 387 33.55 -6.64 87.55
CA GLU A 387 34.84 -7.22 87.92
C GLU A 387 35.63 -6.28 88.86
N PHE A 388 35.60 -4.97 88.62
CA PHE A 388 36.19 -3.98 89.53
C PHE A 388 35.49 -3.94 90.89
N GLU A 389 34.16 -3.96 90.92
CA GLU A 389 33.39 -4.03 92.17
C GLU A 389 33.63 -5.36 92.90
N TYR A 390 33.68 -6.48 92.18
CA TYR A 390 34.05 -7.79 92.74
C TYR A 390 35.46 -7.77 93.34
N LYS A 391 36.45 -7.21 92.64
CA LYS A 391 37.81 -7.01 93.16
C LYS A 391 37.82 -6.17 94.44
N ARG A 392 37.16 -5.01 94.44
CA ARG A 392 37.04 -4.13 95.62
C ARG A 392 36.34 -4.81 96.82
N VAL A 393 35.29 -5.58 96.56
CA VAL A 393 34.60 -6.36 97.61
C VAL A 393 35.49 -7.49 98.11
N LYS A 394 36.19 -8.19 97.23
CA LYS A 394 37.15 -9.24 97.58
C LYS A 394 38.31 -8.68 98.42
N GLU A 395 38.91 -7.56 98.04
CA GLU A 395 39.96 -6.89 98.81
C GLU A 395 39.47 -6.51 100.22
N LYS A 396 38.20 -6.10 100.36
CA LYS A 396 37.58 -5.83 101.66
C LYS A 396 37.36 -7.11 102.48
N VAL A 397 36.94 -8.22 101.85
CA VAL A 397 36.82 -9.53 102.49
C VAL A 397 38.20 -10.07 102.91
N ASP A 398 39.21 -10.00 102.04
CA ASP A 398 40.59 -10.41 102.32
C ASP A 398 41.21 -9.56 103.43
N SER A 399 40.84 -8.27 103.55
CA SER A 399 41.27 -7.40 104.66
C SER A 399 40.57 -7.75 105.97
N LEU A 400 39.25 -7.95 105.98
CA LEU A 400 38.51 -8.40 107.16
C LEU A 400 38.95 -9.81 107.62
N GLN A 401 39.31 -10.69 106.69
CA GLN A 401 39.86 -12.01 106.99
C GLN A 401 41.26 -11.89 107.60
N LYS A 402 42.13 -10.99 107.11
CA LYS A 402 43.41 -10.67 107.75
C LYS A 402 43.23 -10.08 109.15
N GLU A 403 42.29 -9.15 109.35
CA GLU A 403 41.98 -8.60 110.67
C GLU A 403 41.51 -9.70 111.63
N LYS A 404 40.55 -10.54 111.19
CA LYS A 404 40.09 -11.72 111.92
C LYS A 404 41.24 -12.68 112.26
N ASP A 405 42.16 -12.94 111.33
CA ASP A 405 43.31 -13.82 111.57
C ASP A 405 44.34 -13.16 112.51
N VAL A 406 44.51 -11.84 112.48
CA VAL A 406 45.31 -11.10 113.46
C VAL A 406 44.66 -11.16 114.85
N PHE A 407 43.33 -11.00 114.96
CA PHE A 407 42.61 -11.19 116.21
C PHE A 407 42.72 -12.64 116.71
N LEU A 408 42.58 -13.63 115.83
CA LEU A 408 42.70 -15.05 116.17
C LEU A 408 44.12 -15.38 116.65
N ASN A 409 45.15 -14.87 115.98
CA ASN A 409 46.54 -15.01 116.41
C ASN A 409 46.84 -14.25 117.70
N ALA A 410 46.22 -13.09 117.94
CA ALA A 410 46.34 -12.35 119.20
C ALA A 410 45.64 -13.08 120.37
N ILE A 411 44.49 -13.71 120.13
CA ILE A 411 43.82 -14.60 121.08
C ILE A 411 44.67 -15.85 121.34
N LEU A 412 45.21 -16.47 120.29
CA LEU A 412 46.07 -17.65 120.39
C LEU A 412 47.36 -17.33 121.17
N HIS A 413 48.01 -16.20 120.88
CA HIS A 413 49.19 -15.74 121.62
C HIS A 413 48.85 -15.42 123.09
N LYS A 414 47.68 -14.80 123.38
CA LYS A 414 47.19 -14.64 124.76
C LYS A 414 46.95 -15.98 125.45
N LEU A 415 46.39 -16.98 124.77
CA LEU A 415 46.24 -18.34 125.27
C LEU A 415 47.61 -18.99 125.52
N THR A 416 48.57 -18.85 124.61
CA THR A 416 49.94 -19.37 124.77
C THR A 416 50.63 -18.73 125.98
N LEU A 417 50.55 -17.41 126.13
CA LEU A 417 51.05 -16.68 127.31
C LEU A 417 50.35 -17.13 128.60
N TRP A 418 49.04 -17.33 128.57
CA TRP A 418 48.27 -17.83 129.72
C TRP A 418 48.66 -19.27 130.09
N CYS A 419 48.88 -20.14 129.11
CA CYS A 419 49.39 -21.50 129.29
C CYS A 419 50.85 -21.51 129.81
N VAL A 420 51.71 -20.62 129.32
CA VAL A 420 53.09 -20.45 129.83
C VAL A 420 53.06 -19.96 131.27
N PHE A 421 52.26 -18.94 131.59
CA PHE A 421 52.08 -18.43 132.96
C PHE A 421 51.57 -19.52 133.91
N HIS A 422 50.54 -20.28 133.53
CA HIS A 422 50.05 -21.40 134.36
C HIS A 422 51.07 -22.53 134.48
N ARG A 423 51.87 -22.79 133.45
CA ARG A 423 52.97 -23.77 133.50
C ARG A 423 54.10 -23.32 134.42
N GLU A 424 54.48 -22.04 134.41
CA GLU A 424 55.47 -21.49 135.36
C GLU A 424 54.92 -21.46 136.78
N HIS A 425 53.65 -21.12 136.97
CA HIS A 425 52.99 -21.15 138.28
C HIS A 425 52.87 -22.58 138.83
N LEU A 426 52.61 -23.56 137.96
CA LEU A 426 52.63 -24.98 138.32
C LEU A 426 54.05 -25.46 138.67
N ILE A 427 55.07 -25.03 137.92
CA ILE A 427 56.48 -25.34 138.23
C ILE A 427 56.91 -24.72 139.56
N ARG A 428 56.47 -23.48 139.88
CA ARG A 428 56.68 -22.87 141.21
C ARG A 428 56.02 -23.68 142.31
N LEU A 429 54.73 -24.01 142.18
CA LEU A 429 54.00 -24.82 143.16
C LEU A 429 54.60 -26.23 143.33
N GLN A 430 55.13 -26.84 142.25
CA GLN A 430 55.87 -28.11 142.32
C GLN A 430 57.22 -27.97 143.02
N HIS A 431 57.94 -26.86 142.82
CA HIS A 431 59.20 -26.57 143.52
C HIS A 431 58.96 -26.30 145.02
N GLU A 432 57.92 -25.53 145.34
CA GLU A 432 57.47 -25.26 146.71
C GLU A 432 57.05 -26.55 147.44
N ASN A 433 56.24 -27.40 146.80
CA ASN A 433 55.92 -28.74 147.31
C ASN A 433 57.16 -29.62 147.49
N LYS A 434 58.18 -29.48 146.63
CA LYS A 434 59.45 -30.23 146.76
C LYS A 434 60.28 -29.73 147.95
N MET A 435 60.32 -28.44 148.20
CA MET A 435 60.97 -27.87 149.39
C MET A 435 60.24 -28.25 150.68
N LEU A 436 58.90 -28.27 150.67
CA LEU A 436 58.09 -28.74 151.79
C LEU A 436 58.33 -30.23 152.10
N LYS A 437 58.47 -31.10 151.09
CA LYS A 437 58.88 -32.50 151.31
C LYS A 437 60.25 -32.64 151.97
N LEU A 438 61.24 -31.89 151.49
CA LEU A 438 62.59 -31.92 152.08
C LEU A 438 62.64 -31.38 153.52
N ALA A 439 61.71 -30.51 153.91
CA ALA A 439 61.54 -30.10 155.31
C ALA A 439 60.87 -31.19 156.19
N GLN A 440 59.99 -32.01 155.61
CA GLN A 440 59.30 -33.09 156.32
C GLN A 440 60.21 -34.31 156.57
N GLU A 441 61.01 -34.71 155.58
CA GLU A 441 61.84 -35.93 155.61
C GLU A 441 62.93 -35.92 156.71
N GLY A 442 63.28 -34.75 157.26
CA GLY A 442 64.16 -34.64 158.43
C GLY A 442 63.51 -35.04 159.75
N SER A 443 62.21 -34.76 159.93
CA SER A 443 61.45 -35.06 161.16
C SER A 443 61.24 -36.57 161.36
N ASP A 444 61.10 -37.30 160.27
CA ASP A 444 60.51 -38.63 160.30
C ASP A 444 61.58 -39.75 160.34
N ASN A 445 62.80 -39.47 159.86
CA ASN A 445 63.94 -40.40 159.99
C ASN A 445 64.35 -40.65 161.46
N GLU A 446 64.38 -39.61 162.31
CA GLU A 446 64.70 -39.77 163.74
C GLU A 446 63.63 -40.61 164.48
N LYS A 447 62.36 -40.47 164.08
CA LYS A 447 61.25 -41.24 164.65
C LYS A 447 61.25 -42.70 164.19
N ILE A 448 61.59 -42.96 162.93
CA ILE A 448 61.66 -44.32 162.37
C ILE A 448 62.77 -45.13 163.06
N ALA A 449 63.95 -44.55 163.30
CA ALA A 449 65.05 -45.23 163.98
C ALA A 449 64.67 -45.66 165.42
N LEU A 450 64.00 -44.78 166.18
CA LEU A 450 63.56 -45.09 167.54
C LEU A 450 62.46 -46.16 167.57
N LEU A 451 61.54 -46.14 166.60
CA LEU A 451 60.48 -47.14 166.47
C LEU A 451 61.01 -48.53 166.05
N GLN A 452 62.06 -48.61 165.24
CA GLN A 452 62.67 -49.90 164.88
C GLN A 452 63.30 -50.61 166.09
N SER A 453 64.01 -49.88 166.95
CA SER A 453 64.58 -50.45 168.19
C SER A 453 63.51 -50.99 169.15
N LEU A 454 62.39 -50.27 169.31
CA LEU A 454 61.27 -50.71 170.15
C LEU A 454 60.49 -51.87 169.52
N LEU A 455 60.43 -51.96 168.19
CA LEU A 455 59.76 -53.04 167.47
C LEU A 455 60.50 -54.38 167.60
N GLU A 456 61.83 -54.37 167.67
CA GLU A 456 62.63 -55.60 167.89
C GLU A 456 62.47 -56.16 169.32
N ASP A 457 62.52 -55.30 170.35
CA ASP A 457 62.31 -55.74 171.74
C ASP A 457 60.85 -56.15 172.03
N ALA A 458 59.88 -55.54 171.32
CA ALA A 458 58.49 -55.98 171.32
C ALA A 458 58.30 -57.33 170.61
N ASN A 459 58.89 -57.53 169.42
CA ASN A 459 58.81 -58.80 168.70
C ASN A 459 59.45 -59.96 169.46
N ARG A 460 60.47 -59.69 170.30
CA ARG A 460 61.10 -60.70 171.16
C ARG A 460 60.14 -61.26 172.21
N ARG A 461 59.29 -60.42 172.82
CA ARG A 461 58.24 -60.86 173.76
C ARG A 461 56.97 -61.37 173.06
N LYS A 462 56.63 -60.83 171.88
CA LYS A 462 55.46 -61.24 171.10
C LYS A 462 55.53 -62.69 170.62
N ASN A 463 56.72 -63.11 170.16
CA ASN A 463 56.97 -64.48 169.69
C ASN A 463 56.88 -65.56 170.79
N GLU A 464 56.77 -65.18 172.07
CA GLU A 464 56.68 -66.12 173.19
C GLU A 464 55.23 -66.38 173.66
N LEU A 465 54.23 -65.55 173.25
CA LEU A 465 52.86 -65.62 173.79
C LEU A 465 51.69 -65.47 172.81
N GLU A 466 51.88 -65.02 171.56
CA GLU A 466 50.77 -64.91 170.58
C GLU A 466 50.70 -66.06 169.55
N THR A 467 51.22 -67.24 169.92
CA THR A 467 50.83 -68.51 169.28
C THR A 467 49.45 -69.01 169.70
N GLU A 468 48.82 -68.42 170.73
CA GLU A 468 47.46 -68.75 171.20
C GLU A 468 46.40 -67.71 170.80
N ASN A 469 46.04 -67.71 169.52
CA ASN A 469 44.64 -67.71 169.05
C ASN A 469 43.61 -66.86 169.85
N ARG A 470 43.53 -65.55 169.60
CA ARG A 470 42.28 -64.77 169.80
C ARG A 470 42.30 -63.40 169.10
N SER A 471 41.09 -62.81 168.96
CA SER A 471 40.81 -61.44 168.48
C SER A 471 41.63 -60.99 167.25
N GLY A 472 41.06 -61.00 166.05
CA GLY A 472 39.88 -60.19 165.73
C GLY A 472 40.36 -58.91 165.05
N ARG A 473 39.93 -58.62 163.82
CA ARG A 473 38.74 -57.81 163.53
C ARG A 473 38.73 -56.45 164.25
N SER A 474 38.50 -55.30 163.62
CA SER A 474 38.19 -54.94 162.21
C SER A 474 37.92 -53.40 162.21
N VAL A 475 37.33 -52.85 161.13
CA VAL A 475 36.12 -51.95 161.21
C VAL A 475 36.33 -50.50 161.71
N GLU A 476 35.81 -49.43 161.08
CA GLU A 476 35.02 -49.30 159.82
C GLU A 476 34.82 -47.82 159.38
N GLN A 477 34.33 -47.63 158.13
CA GLN A 477 33.35 -46.59 157.69
C GLN A 477 33.74 -45.08 157.77
N SER A 478 33.07 -44.15 157.05
CA SER A 478 32.04 -44.18 155.98
C SER A 478 32.25 -42.95 155.05
N GLN A 479 31.81 -42.84 153.79
CA GLN A 479 30.46 -43.03 153.17
C GLN A 479 29.44 -41.99 153.73
N VAL A 480 28.50 -41.36 153.00
CA VAL A 480 27.59 -41.76 151.91
C VAL A 480 27.22 -40.55 151.00
N GLU A 481 26.58 -40.88 149.88
CA GLU A 481 25.79 -40.19 148.82
C GLU A 481 24.87 -39.01 149.26
N GLU A 482 24.15 -38.23 148.42
CA GLU A 482 23.14 -38.47 147.35
C GLU A 482 22.97 -37.15 146.50
N LEU A 483 22.21 -36.87 145.40
CA LEU A 483 21.20 -37.38 144.41
C LEU A 483 21.23 -36.35 143.21
N GLN A 484 20.53 -36.35 142.06
CA GLN A 484 19.98 -37.31 141.07
C GLN A 484 19.46 -36.51 139.82
N LYS A 485 19.22 -37.18 138.68
CA LYS A 485 18.18 -36.87 137.65
C LYS A 485 18.46 -35.83 136.54
N SER A 486 17.52 -35.76 135.59
CA SER A 486 17.78 -35.40 134.17
C SER A 486 16.68 -34.57 133.48
N LEU A 487 17.12 -33.79 132.47
CA LEU A 487 16.43 -33.44 131.20
C LEU A 487 15.30 -32.38 131.16
N GLN A 488 15.17 -31.77 129.96
CA GLN A 488 13.97 -31.21 129.28
C GLN A 488 13.72 -29.68 129.46
N GLU A 489 14.05 -28.82 128.47
CA GLU A 489 13.19 -28.26 127.36
C GLU A 489 12.34 -27.02 127.77
N GLN A 490 11.93 -26.06 126.91
CA GLN A 490 12.36 -25.58 125.56
C GLN A 490 11.79 -24.16 125.30
N GLY A 491 12.42 -23.35 124.43
CA GLY A 491 11.80 -22.19 123.75
C GLY A 491 11.67 -20.86 124.53
N SER A 492 11.36 -19.70 123.91
CA SER A 492 11.32 -19.39 122.45
C SER A 492 11.20 -17.86 122.19
N LYS A 493 11.81 -17.36 121.10
CA LYS A 493 11.53 -16.07 120.40
C LYS A 493 11.83 -14.79 121.22
N ALA A 494 12.18 -13.62 120.65
CA ALA A 494 12.46 -13.18 119.28
C ALA A 494 13.20 -11.81 119.34
N ASP A 495 13.80 -11.19 118.31
CA ASP A 495 14.46 -11.57 117.02
C ASP A 495 15.12 -10.25 116.47
N ASP A 496 15.79 -10.27 115.31
CA ASP A 496 15.90 -9.19 114.26
C ASP A 496 17.29 -9.06 113.55
N VAL A 497 17.24 -8.61 112.28
CA VAL A 497 18.28 -8.09 111.35
C VAL A 497 19.28 -9.04 110.62
N SER A 498 19.16 -9.04 109.27
CA SER A 498 20.12 -9.37 108.18
C SER A 498 20.66 -10.82 108.00
N LYS A 499 20.26 -11.61 107.00
CA LYS A 499 20.45 -11.47 105.51
C LYS A 499 21.91 -11.36 105.04
N ASP A 500 22.39 -12.04 103.99
CA ASP A 500 21.85 -13.11 103.11
C ASP A 500 23.03 -13.88 102.48
N MET A 501 23.04 -15.23 102.46
CA MET A 501 23.97 -16.05 101.63
C MET A 501 23.59 -17.55 101.57
N PHE A 502 22.75 -17.99 100.63
CA PHE A 502 22.63 -19.44 100.31
C PHE A 502 22.24 -19.73 98.84
N LEU A 503 22.42 -20.99 98.45
CA LEU A 503 22.59 -21.49 97.09
C LEU A 503 21.36 -21.34 96.16
N LEU A 504 21.63 -20.70 95.01
CA LEU A 504 21.50 -21.28 93.66
C LEU A 504 20.94 -22.72 93.56
N TYR A 505 19.61 -22.90 93.48
CA TYR A 505 18.95 -23.79 92.51
C TYR A 505 17.41 -23.56 92.44
N CYS A 506 16.79 -23.96 91.32
CA CYS A 506 15.33 -24.15 91.16
C CYS A 506 14.35 -23.00 91.52
N SER A 507 14.49 -21.82 90.90
CA SER A 507 13.30 -21.03 90.52
C SER A 507 13.54 -20.14 89.31
N CYS A 508 13.08 -20.59 88.14
CA CYS A 508 12.94 -19.77 86.93
C CYS A 508 11.76 -20.29 86.08
N PHE A 509 10.60 -20.41 86.72
CA PHE A 509 9.34 -20.78 86.10
C PHE A 509 8.31 -19.67 86.38
N VAL A 510 7.42 -19.39 85.42
CA VAL A 510 6.40 -18.32 85.45
C VAL A 510 6.93 -16.87 85.36
N THR A 511 7.52 -16.52 84.20
CA THR A 511 7.41 -15.16 83.60
C THR A 511 7.30 -15.19 82.06
N LEU A 512 6.82 -16.30 81.48
CA LEU A 512 6.50 -16.39 80.04
C LEU A 512 4.98 -16.55 79.81
N ILE A 513 4.31 -15.42 79.66
CA ILE A 513 2.95 -15.13 79.13
C ILE A 513 2.76 -13.64 79.51
N PRO A 514 2.63 -12.70 78.54
CA PRO A 514 1.62 -12.77 77.49
C PRO A 514 2.16 -12.54 76.06
N ALA A 515 3.19 -13.29 75.65
CA ALA A 515 3.81 -13.17 74.32
C ALA A 515 3.22 -14.11 73.22
N LYS A 516 2.04 -14.72 73.43
CA LYS A 516 1.40 -15.61 72.44
C LYS A 516 0.18 -15.01 71.73
N ASN A 517 -0.69 -14.26 72.42
CA ASN A 517 -1.95 -13.81 71.81
C ASN A 517 -1.75 -12.83 70.65
N ASN A 518 -0.84 -11.85 70.77
CA ASN A 518 -0.60 -10.90 69.68
C ASN A 518 0.00 -11.55 68.44
N HIS A 519 0.85 -12.58 68.60
CA HIS A 519 1.40 -13.30 67.45
C HIS A 519 0.36 -14.19 66.78
N GLN A 520 -0.56 -14.80 67.55
CA GLN A 520 -1.68 -15.57 67.03
C GLN A 520 -2.59 -14.70 66.15
N THR A 521 -3.03 -13.52 66.63
CA THR A 521 -3.87 -12.62 65.83
C THR A 521 -3.14 -12.05 64.62
N THR A 522 -1.85 -11.68 64.73
CA THR A 522 -1.10 -11.22 63.54
C THR A 522 -0.86 -12.34 62.51
N LEU A 523 -0.79 -13.60 62.94
CA LEU A 523 -0.71 -14.74 62.03
C LEU A 523 -2.05 -14.97 61.34
N GLU A 524 -3.16 -14.87 62.05
CA GLU A 524 -4.51 -15.00 61.48
C GLU A 524 -4.82 -13.86 60.49
N GLU A 525 -4.45 -12.62 60.82
CA GLU A 525 -4.53 -11.46 59.91
C GLU A 525 -3.63 -11.63 58.67
N LEU A 526 -2.41 -12.15 58.84
CA LEU A 526 -1.50 -12.43 57.71
C LEU A 526 -1.97 -13.61 56.85
N GLU A 527 -2.54 -14.66 57.45
CA GLU A 527 -3.14 -15.78 56.71
C GLU A 527 -4.39 -15.35 55.94
N GLU A 528 -5.24 -14.49 56.49
CA GLU A 528 -6.41 -13.96 55.79
C GLU A 528 -5.99 -12.98 54.68
N ALA A 529 -4.97 -12.13 54.93
CA ALA A 529 -4.36 -11.31 53.89
C ALA A 529 -3.71 -12.15 52.77
N LEU A 530 -3.07 -13.27 53.11
CA LEU A 530 -2.50 -14.21 52.14
C LEU A 530 -3.58 -14.91 51.32
N LYS A 531 -4.61 -15.49 51.96
CA LYS A 531 -5.78 -16.09 51.29
C LYS A 531 -6.47 -15.08 50.35
N LYS A 532 -6.61 -13.83 50.78
CA LYS A 532 -7.14 -12.75 49.94
C LYS A 532 -6.24 -12.43 48.75
N LYS A 533 -4.92 -12.48 48.92
CA LYS A 533 -3.95 -12.32 47.83
C LYS A 533 -3.94 -13.49 46.86
N ASP A 534 -4.10 -14.72 47.34
CA ASP A 534 -4.24 -15.90 46.49
C ASP A 534 -5.55 -15.85 45.67
N GLU A 535 -6.65 -15.35 46.25
CA GLU A 535 -7.92 -15.20 45.54
C GLU A 535 -7.90 -14.01 44.55
N ASP A 536 -7.27 -12.88 44.91
CA ASP A 536 -6.92 -11.80 43.96
C ASP A 536 -6.09 -12.37 42.79
N MET A 537 -5.13 -13.26 43.08
CA MET A 537 -4.23 -13.86 42.09
C MET A 537 -4.98 -14.80 41.14
N LYS A 538 -5.83 -15.70 41.65
CA LYS A 538 -6.72 -16.54 40.82
C LYS A 538 -7.64 -15.70 39.93
N GLN A 539 -8.21 -14.62 40.46
CA GLN A 539 -9.05 -13.72 39.65
C GLN A 539 -8.23 -13.02 38.55
N MET A 540 -6.97 -12.68 38.81
CA MET A 540 -6.07 -12.15 37.79
C MET A 540 -5.67 -13.21 36.76
N GLU A 541 -5.40 -14.45 37.18
CA GLU A 541 -5.14 -15.59 36.27
C GLU A 541 -6.35 -15.90 35.38
N GLU A 542 -7.57 -15.92 35.93
CA GLU A 542 -8.80 -16.08 35.15
C GLU A 542 -8.98 -14.95 34.13
N ARG A 543 -8.72 -13.70 34.53
CA ARG A 543 -8.78 -12.54 33.62
C ARG A 543 -7.74 -12.69 32.52
N TYR A 544 -6.49 -13.03 32.86
CA TYR A 544 -5.44 -13.32 31.88
C TYR A 544 -5.83 -14.46 30.94
N LYS A 545 -6.39 -15.56 31.44
CA LYS A 545 -6.87 -16.69 30.63
C LYS A 545 -8.00 -16.29 29.69
N LYS A 546 -8.93 -15.44 30.13
CA LYS A 546 -10.01 -14.86 29.31
C LYS A 546 -9.46 -13.90 28.24
N TYR A 547 -8.44 -13.09 28.54
CA TYR A 547 -7.74 -12.27 27.54
C TYR A 547 -6.92 -13.13 26.56
N LEU A 548 -6.27 -14.20 27.02
CA LEU A 548 -5.46 -15.11 26.21
C LEU A 548 -6.34 -15.89 25.22
N GLU A 549 -7.51 -16.38 25.63
CA GLU A 549 -8.46 -17.01 24.69
C GLU A 549 -9.10 -16.01 23.74
N LYS A 550 -9.36 -14.75 24.16
CA LYS A 550 -9.73 -13.69 23.21
C LYS A 550 -8.63 -13.44 22.18
N ALA A 551 -7.37 -13.33 22.59
CA ALA A 551 -6.24 -13.17 21.69
C ALA A 551 -6.11 -14.36 20.72
N LYS A 552 -6.17 -15.61 21.22
CA LYS A 552 -6.18 -16.82 20.37
C LYS A 552 -7.40 -16.86 19.43
N SER A 553 -8.56 -16.36 19.84
CA SER A 553 -9.74 -16.27 18.98
C SER A 553 -9.52 -15.28 17.84
N VAL A 554 -9.03 -14.07 18.17
CA VAL A 554 -8.71 -13.02 17.20
C VAL A 554 -7.60 -13.48 16.23
N ILE A 555 -6.57 -14.17 16.72
CA ILE A 555 -5.52 -14.78 15.88
C ILE A 555 -6.12 -15.85 14.95
N ARG A 556 -7.01 -16.74 15.43
CA ARG A 556 -7.70 -17.73 14.59
C ARG A 556 -8.58 -17.10 13.49
N THR A 557 -9.07 -15.88 13.68
CA THR A 557 -9.77 -15.10 12.62
C THR A 557 -8.86 -14.25 11.74
N LEU A 558 -7.57 -14.12 12.06
CA LEU A 558 -6.62 -13.26 11.33
C LEU A 558 -5.47 -14.03 10.64
N ASP A 559 -5.22 -15.29 10.99
CA ASP A 559 -4.21 -16.13 10.30
C ASP A 559 -4.79 -16.74 9.01
N PRO A 560 -4.31 -16.34 7.81
CA PRO A 560 -4.86 -16.85 6.55
C PRO A 560 -4.52 -18.32 6.27
N LYS A 561 -3.64 -18.96 7.05
CA LYS A 561 -3.08 -20.29 6.74
C LYS A 561 -3.81 -21.47 7.37
N GLN A 562 -4.72 -21.26 8.33
CA GLN A 562 -5.46 -22.36 8.98
C GLN A 562 -6.92 -22.52 8.54
N ASN A 563 -7.46 -21.61 7.73
CA ASN A 563 -8.82 -21.73 7.24
C ASN A 563 -8.90 -22.71 6.04
N GLN A 564 -9.04 -24.02 6.31
CA GLN A 564 -9.34 -25.07 5.31
C GLN A 564 -10.80 -24.99 4.81
N GLY A 565 -11.22 -23.78 4.49
CA GLY A 565 -12.57 -23.40 4.11
C GLY A 565 -12.52 -22.06 3.37
N SER A 566 -11.77 -22.02 2.26
CA SER A 566 -11.87 -20.89 1.33
C SER A 566 -13.32 -20.78 0.86
N GLY A 567 -13.95 -19.64 1.15
CA GLY A 567 -15.38 -19.43 0.89
C GLY A 567 -15.75 -19.70 -0.58
N PRO A 568 -17.02 -20.03 -0.86
CA PRO A 568 -17.45 -20.54 -2.17
C PRO A 568 -17.05 -19.61 -3.33
N GLU A 569 -17.05 -18.30 -3.11
CA GLU A 569 -16.60 -17.27 -4.05
C GLU A 569 -15.09 -17.35 -4.37
N VAL A 570 -14.24 -17.56 -3.36
CA VAL A 570 -12.78 -17.75 -3.55
C VAL A 570 -12.49 -19.08 -4.26
N GLN A 571 -13.28 -20.12 -4.00
CA GLN A 571 -13.15 -21.38 -4.73
C GLN A 571 -13.67 -21.27 -6.18
N ALA A 572 -14.74 -20.52 -6.42
CA ALA A 572 -15.22 -20.21 -7.77
C ALA A 572 -14.18 -19.42 -8.58
N LEU A 573 -13.56 -18.39 -7.98
CA LEU A 573 -12.49 -17.63 -8.61
C LEU A 573 -11.24 -18.48 -8.91
N LYS A 574 -10.86 -19.42 -8.03
CA LYS A 574 -9.80 -20.39 -8.32
C LYS A 574 -10.16 -21.31 -9.50
N ASN A 575 -11.39 -21.82 -9.54
CA ASN A 575 -11.85 -22.68 -10.62
C ASN A 575 -11.86 -21.92 -11.96
N GLN A 576 -12.35 -20.67 -11.98
CA GLN A 576 -12.33 -19.80 -13.16
C GLN A 576 -10.91 -19.46 -13.62
N LEU A 577 -9.98 -19.19 -12.69
CA LEU A 577 -8.58 -18.96 -13.03
C LEU A 577 -7.96 -20.20 -13.68
N GLN A 578 -8.16 -21.38 -13.10
CA GLN A 578 -7.66 -22.65 -13.65
C GLN A 578 -8.28 -22.99 -15.02
N GLU A 579 -9.54 -22.61 -15.25
CA GLU A 579 -10.21 -22.75 -16.55
C GLU A 579 -9.64 -21.77 -17.60
N LYS A 580 -9.31 -20.54 -17.20
CA LYS A 580 -8.61 -19.57 -18.05
C LYS A 580 -7.17 -19.98 -18.37
N GLU A 581 -6.45 -20.59 -17.42
CA GLU A 581 -5.12 -21.17 -17.65
C GLU A 581 -5.17 -22.30 -18.70
N ARG A 582 -6.14 -23.21 -18.61
CA ARG A 582 -6.36 -24.24 -19.65
C ARG A 582 -6.71 -23.65 -21.02
N MET A 583 -7.56 -22.62 -21.05
CA MET A 583 -7.97 -21.93 -22.27
C MET A 583 -6.79 -21.22 -22.95
N LEU A 584 -5.93 -20.55 -22.18
CA LEU A 584 -4.68 -19.96 -22.69
C LEU A 584 -3.78 -21.04 -23.28
N HIS A 585 -3.56 -22.14 -22.57
CA HIS A 585 -2.68 -23.21 -23.06
C HIS A 585 -3.22 -23.91 -24.33
N SER A 586 -4.54 -24.03 -24.49
CA SER A 586 -5.14 -24.48 -25.76
C SER A 586 -4.83 -23.51 -26.90
N LEU A 587 -4.99 -22.20 -26.68
CA LEU A 587 -4.72 -21.17 -27.69
C LEU A 587 -3.22 -21.08 -28.05
N GLU A 588 -2.32 -21.35 -27.11
CA GLU A 588 -0.88 -21.51 -27.36
C GLU A 588 -0.59 -22.73 -28.24
N MET A 589 -1.24 -23.87 -27.98
CA MET A 589 -1.12 -25.08 -28.80
C MET A 589 -1.69 -24.90 -30.21
N ASP A 590 -2.85 -24.25 -30.36
CA ASP A 590 -3.45 -23.97 -31.66
C ASP A 590 -2.62 -22.93 -32.45
N LYS A 591 -2.07 -21.91 -31.79
CA LYS A 591 -1.17 -20.93 -32.42
C LYS A 591 0.14 -21.57 -32.89
N THR A 592 0.78 -22.38 -32.04
CA THR A 592 2.02 -23.09 -32.41
C THR A 592 1.77 -24.23 -33.41
N LYS A 593 0.54 -24.73 -33.54
CA LYS A 593 0.15 -25.59 -34.66
C LYS A 593 -0.01 -24.78 -35.95
N SER A 594 -0.82 -23.72 -35.95
CA SER A 594 -1.05 -22.87 -37.13
C SER A 594 0.25 -22.26 -37.68
N GLN A 595 1.21 -21.94 -36.81
CA GLN A 595 2.55 -21.49 -37.21
C GLN A 595 3.33 -22.60 -37.91
N ARG A 596 3.33 -23.84 -37.40
CA ARG A 596 3.94 -25.00 -38.09
C ARG A 596 3.25 -25.31 -39.42
N ASP A 597 1.92 -25.29 -39.46
CA ASP A 597 1.13 -25.47 -40.68
C ASP A 597 1.42 -24.37 -41.74
N TYR A 598 1.96 -23.21 -41.34
CA TYR A 598 2.40 -22.13 -42.22
C TYR A 598 3.87 -22.28 -42.63
N GLU A 599 4.76 -22.63 -41.70
CA GLU A 599 6.17 -22.96 -41.96
C GLU A 599 6.30 -24.16 -42.92
N GLU A 600 5.49 -25.21 -42.75
CA GLU A 600 5.43 -26.34 -43.68
C GLU A 600 4.97 -25.92 -45.09
N LYS A 601 3.99 -25.02 -45.21
CA LYS A 601 3.56 -24.47 -46.52
C LYS A 601 4.65 -23.65 -47.18
N LEU A 602 5.42 -22.86 -46.42
CA LEU A 602 6.58 -22.14 -46.93
C LEU A 602 7.68 -23.12 -47.39
N ILE A 603 7.96 -24.18 -46.64
CA ILE A 603 8.93 -25.22 -47.02
C ILE A 603 8.48 -25.93 -48.30
N VAL A 604 7.22 -26.33 -48.41
CA VAL A 604 6.66 -26.98 -49.61
C VAL A 604 6.68 -26.03 -50.83
N SER A 605 6.35 -24.75 -50.64
CA SER A 605 6.41 -23.75 -51.71
C SER A 605 7.84 -23.48 -52.18
N ALA A 606 8.78 -23.33 -51.23
CA ALA A 606 10.21 -23.17 -51.53
C ALA A 606 10.77 -24.40 -52.26
N TRP A 607 10.39 -25.61 -51.84
CA TRP A 607 10.78 -26.85 -52.51
C TRP A 607 10.20 -26.95 -53.93
N TYR A 608 8.92 -26.61 -54.13
CA TYR A 608 8.31 -26.55 -55.46
C TYR A 608 9.01 -25.53 -56.38
N ASN A 609 9.34 -24.35 -55.86
CA ASN A 609 10.07 -23.32 -56.62
C ASN A 609 11.50 -23.77 -56.95
N MET A 610 12.20 -24.42 -56.01
CA MET A 610 13.52 -25.01 -56.23
C MET A 610 13.48 -26.09 -57.31
N VAL A 611 12.56 -27.06 -57.20
CA VAL A 611 12.36 -28.11 -58.22
C VAL A 611 12.04 -27.49 -59.58
N ARG A 612 11.15 -26.49 -59.63
CA ARG A 612 10.78 -25.78 -60.88
C ARG A 612 11.95 -25.03 -61.51
N GLN A 613 12.90 -24.50 -60.74
CA GLN A 613 14.11 -23.86 -61.26
C GLN A 613 15.14 -24.87 -61.81
N TYR A 614 15.28 -26.05 -61.19
CA TYR A 614 16.27 -27.05 -61.62
C TYR A 614 15.76 -28.06 -62.66
N THR A 615 14.45 -28.32 -62.76
CA THR A 615 13.90 -29.26 -63.76
C THR A 615 14.19 -28.92 -65.24
N PRO A 616 14.21 -27.65 -65.70
CA PRO A 616 14.55 -27.33 -67.08
C PRO A 616 15.99 -27.69 -67.44
N VAL A 617 16.91 -27.67 -66.46
CA VAL A 617 18.35 -27.95 -66.68
C VAL A 617 18.60 -29.43 -66.95
N LEU A 618 17.81 -30.32 -66.35
CA LEU A 618 17.95 -31.78 -66.51
C LEU A 618 17.33 -32.32 -67.80
N TRP A 619 16.37 -31.61 -68.41
CA TRP A 619 15.75 -31.97 -69.70
C TRP A 619 16.49 -31.42 -70.93
N HIS A 620 17.70 -30.89 -70.76
CA HIS A 620 18.62 -30.51 -71.84
C HIS A 620 19.95 -31.30 -71.80
N GLN A 621 19.95 -32.47 -71.15
CA GLN A 621 21.11 -33.36 -71.06
C GLN A 621 20.79 -34.84 -71.39
N PHE A 622 19.73 -35.06 -72.17
CA PHE A 622 19.32 -36.33 -72.77
C PHE A 622 18.98 -36.12 -74.25
#